data_AF-A0A2N2N2E5-F1
#
_entry.id   AF-A0A2N2N2E5-F1
#
_cell.length_a   1.000
_cell.length_b   1.000
_cell.length_c   1.000
_cell.angle_alpha   90.00
_cell.angle_beta   90.00
_cell.angle_gamma   90.00
#
_symmetry.space_group_name_H-M   'P 1'
#
loop_
_entity.id
_entity.type
_entity.pdbx_description
1 polymer ?
#
loop_
_entity_poly.entity_id
_entity_poly.type
_entity_poly.pdbx_seq_one_letter_code
_entity_poly.pdbx_strand_id
1 'polypeptide(L)'
;MKKNRVLGFLVIAVLLFALFPVGNVSAATKVAVCHLDDMGLYHLITISESAFPAHVAHGDASPGELVPGMAGKKFTADCSIIDVKTLVDTVSVPSSGVTVYSSAVLQSGITYEMVANGTYKFVNWTDAGIADARCSLRIPGSYNTTGAIAWIDGAVFPGSLQYYLQVWVGGNHVEWGTGCETETHTYTSSITGAGTTASFKIWDNAYGDNSGSIEVKIYKYN
;
A
#
# COMPACT_ATOMS: atom_id res chain seq x y z
N MET A 1 -79.75 69.05 31.58
CA MET A 1 -79.19 68.82 30.23
C MET A 1 -77.75 69.33 30.18
N LYS A 2 -76.75 68.45 30.27
CA LYS A 2 -75.35 68.73 29.90
C LYS A 2 -74.77 67.47 29.27
N LYS A 3 -74.25 67.63 28.05
CA LYS A 3 -73.83 66.58 27.11
C LYS A 3 -72.56 65.88 27.59
N ASN A 4 -72.61 64.55 27.71
CA ASN A 4 -71.42 63.70 27.79
C ASN A 4 -70.78 63.60 26.40
N ARG A 5 -69.52 64.02 26.28
CA ARG A 5 -68.69 63.81 25.09
C ARG A 5 -67.78 62.61 25.31
N VAL A 6 -67.90 61.67 24.38
CA VAL A 6 -67.07 60.49 24.11
C VAL A 6 -65.67 60.91 23.65
N LEU A 7 -64.63 60.22 24.14
CA LEU A 7 -63.33 59.99 23.46
C LEU A 7 -62.53 59.07 24.41
N GLY A 8 -62.01 57.89 24.07
CA GLY A 8 -61.62 57.32 22.78
C GLY A 8 -60.21 56.76 22.99
N PHE A 9 -60.05 55.45 23.16
CA PHE A 9 -58.75 54.77 23.05
C PHE A 9 -58.97 53.38 22.43
N LEU A 10 -58.97 53.37 21.10
CA LEU A 10 -58.85 52.18 20.29
C LEU A 10 -57.36 51.79 20.27
N VAL A 11 -56.97 50.76 21.00
CA VAL A 11 -55.62 50.20 20.99
C VAL A 11 -55.44 49.41 19.70
N ILE A 12 -54.84 50.03 18.68
CA ILE A 12 -54.42 49.35 17.45
C ILE A 12 -53.02 48.78 17.70
N ALA A 13 -52.96 47.53 18.17
CA ALA A 13 -51.73 46.73 18.12
C ALA A 13 -51.52 46.25 16.68
N VAL A 14 -50.98 47.12 15.83
CA VAL A 14 -50.56 46.74 14.46
C VAL A 14 -49.42 45.74 14.57
N LEU A 15 -49.67 44.52 14.10
CA LEU A 15 -48.68 43.50 13.78
C LEU A 15 -47.57 44.11 12.89
N LEU A 16 -46.46 44.50 13.51
CA LEU A 16 -45.20 44.82 12.83
C LEU A 16 -44.31 43.56 12.84
N PHE A 17 -44.81 42.45 12.27
CA PHE A 17 -43.93 41.34 11.89
C PHE A 17 -43.27 41.71 10.57
N ALA A 18 -42.25 42.57 10.69
CA ALA A 18 -41.43 43.01 9.59
C ALA A 18 -40.82 41.79 8.88
N LEU A 19 -40.86 41.86 7.55
CA LEU A 19 -40.20 40.99 6.60
C LEU A 19 -38.68 40.92 6.89
N PHE A 20 -38.26 40.05 7.81
CA PHE A 20 -36.86 39.68 7.88
C PHE A 20 -36.56 38.72 6.73
N PRO A 21 -35.60 39.04 5.85
CA PRO A 21 -35.15 38.09 4.84
C PRO A 21 -34.67 36.84 5.58
N VAL A 22 -35.30 35.71 5.29
CA VAL A 22 -34.80 34.41 5.74
C VAL A 22 -33.48 34.21 5.02
N GLY A 23 -32.38 34.56 5.68
CA GLY A 23 -31.06 34.31 5.15
C GLY A 23 -30.93 32.81 4.93
N ASN A 24 -30.63 32.39 3.71
CA ASN A 24 -30.30 31.00 3.43
C ASN A 24 -29.05 30.66 4.25
N VAL A 25 -29.24 29.92 5.34
CA VAL A 25 -28.13 29.32 6.07
C VAL A 25 -27.61 28.20 5.17
N SER A 26 -26.55 28.50 4.41
CA SER A 26 -25.84 27.46 3.68
C SER A 26 -25.31 26.46 4.71
N ALA A 27 -25.56 25.18 4.49
CA ALA A 27 -24.94 24.13 5.30
C ALA A 27 -23.43 24.32 5.24
N ALA A 28 -22.78 24.39 6.41
CA ALA A 28 -21.33 24.51 6.47
C ALA A 28 -20.70 23.27 5.83
N THR A 29 -19.74 23.48 4.93
CA THR A 29 -18.93 22.41 4.34
C THR A 29 -18.29 21.58 5.45
N LYS A 30 -18.29 20.26 5.25
CA LYS A 30 -17.71 19.29 6.17
C LYS A 30 -16.52 18.59 5.52
N VAL A 31 -15.51 18.27 6.32
CA VAL A 31 -14.33 17.53 5.88
C VAL A 31 -14.04 16.37 6.83
N ALA A 32 -13.49 15.29 6.29
CA ALA A 32 -13.08 14.13 7.06
C ALA A 32 -11.63 14.31 7.54
N VAL A 33 -11.36 13.99 8.81
CA VAL A 33 -10.01 14.06 9.38
C VAL A 33 -9.72 12.84 10.23
N CYS A 34 -8.45 12.43 10.22
CA CYS A 34 -7.90 11.45 11.14
C CYS A 34 -7.50 12.16 12.43
N HIS A 35 -8.28 11.92 13.47
CA HIS A 35 -8.17 12.57 14.76
C HIS A 35 -7.55 11.66 15.80
N LEU A 36 -6.57 12.16 16.55
CA LEU A 36 -5.93 11.45 17.65
C LEU A 36 -6.75 11.63 18.93
N ASP A 37 -7.30 10.54 19.47
CA ASP A 37 -8.04 10.58 20.74
C ASP A 37 -7.12 10.62 21.97
N ASP A 38 -7.73 10.74 23.14
CA ASP A 38 -7.03 10.76 24.44
C ASP A 38 -6.32 9.43 24.77
N MET A 39 -6.59 8.35 24.03
CA MET A 39 -5.93 7.06 24.16
C MET A 39 -4.75 6.90 23.19
N GLY A 40 -4.48 7.91 22.35
CA GLY A 40 -3.45 7.87 21.34
C GLY A 40 -3.82 7.04 20.11
N LEU A 41 -5.11 6.84 19.85
CA LEU A 41 -5.62 6.14 18.67
C LEU A 41 -6.22 7.12 17.66
N TYR A 42 -5.88 6.92 16.38
CA TYR A 42 -6.47 7.69 15.29
C TYR A 42 -7.81 7.11 14.87
N HIS A 43 -8.80 7.97 14.70
CA HIS A 43 -10.11 7.60 14.15
C HIS A 43 -10.65 8.67 13.20
N LEU A 44 -11.53 8.26 12.30
CA LEU A 44 -12.13 9.17 11.31
C LEU A 44 -13.27 9.98 11.95
N ILE A 45 -13.15 11.30 11.95
CA ILE A 45 -14.24 12.21 12.33
C ILE A 45 -14.59 13.15 11.18
N THR A 46 -15.74 13.79 11.28
CA THR A 46 -16.19 14.82 10.32
C THR A 46 -16.36 16.15 11.03
N ILE A 47 -15.59 17.15 10.62
CA ILE A 47 -15.58 18.49 11.22
C ILE A 47 -16.06 19.54 10.21
N SER A 48 -16.34 20.77 10.66
CA SER A 48 -16.51 21.87 9.72
C SER A 48 -15.18 22.19 9.04
N GLU A 49 -15.23 22.54 7.76
CA GLU A 49 -14.04 22.97 7.01
C GLU A 49 -13.31 24.14 7.72
N SER A 50 -14.07 25.05 8.33
CA SER A 50 -13.53 26.15 9.13
C SER A 50 -12.76 25.72 10.39
N ALA A 51 -12.98 24.49 10.89
CA ALA A 51 -12.27 23.94 12.03
C ALA A 51 -11.00 23.18 11.63
N PHE A 52 -10.84 22.84 10.35
CA PHE A 52 -9.71 22.04 9.86
C PHE A 52 -8.34 22.62 10.23
N PRO A 53 -8.06 23.94 10.08
CA PRO A 53 -6.76 24.48 10.47
C PRO A 53 -6.44 24.31 11.96
N ALA A 54 -7.44 24.38 12.83
CA ALA A 54 -7.26 24.18 14.26
C ALA A 54 -6.91 22.71 14.56
N HIS A 55 -7.65 21.77 13.97
CA HIS A 55 -7.39 20.33 14.11
C HIS A 55 -5.97 19.96 13.62
N VAL A 56 -5.55 20.47 12.46
CA VAL A 56 -4.18 20.25 11.95
C VAL A 56 -3.11 20.81 12.90
N ALA A 57 -3.33 21.98 13.48
CA ALA A 57 -2.40 22.57 14.45
C ALA A 57 -2.25 21.71 15.73
N HIS A 58 -3.20 20.82 16.01
CA HIS A 58 -3.19 19.90 17.14
C HIS A 58 -2.80 18.46 16.78
N GLY A 59 -2.37 18.19 15.53
CA GLY A 59 -1.83 16.89 15.12
C GLY A 59 -2.77 16.00 14.32
N ASP A 60 -3.93 16.50 13.90
CA ASP A 60 -4.81 15.81 12.97
C ASP A 60 -4.36 16.03 11.52
N ALA A 61 -4.77 15.14 10.61
CA ALA A 61 -4.62 15.37 9.18
C ALA A 61 -5.74 14.72 8.37
N SER A 62 -5.87 15.09 7.10
CA SER A 62 -6.81 14.41 6.20
C SER A 62 -6.36 12.96 5.94
N PRO A 63 -7.29 12.02 5.71
CA PRO A 63 -6.94 10.70 5.18
C PRO A 63 -6.07 10.81 3.93
N GLY A 64 -4.98 10.03 3.86
CA GLY A 64 -4.00 10.07 2.76
C GLY A 64 -2.80 10.98 3.00
N GLU A 65 -2.90 11.96 3.91
CA GLU A 65 -1.82 12.89 4.24
C GLU A 65 -0.80 12.28 5.19
N LEU A 66 0.38 12.92 5.28
CA LEU A 66 1.42 12.53 6.23
C LEU A 66 0.92 12.66 7.68
N VAL A 67 1.35 11.74 8.54
CA VAL A 67 1.01 11.78 9.97
C VAL A 67 1.87 12.85 10.66
N PRO A 68 1.27 13.89 11.27
CA PRO A 68 2.03 14.94 11.96
C PRO A 68 2.96 14.35 13.03
N GLY A 69 4.23 14.75 13.00
CA GLY A 69 5.24 14.29 13.96
C GLY A 69 5.79 12.87 13.71
N MET A 70 5.29 12.14 12.71
CA MET A 70 5.77 10.79 12.36
C MET A 70 6.32 10.80 10.93
N ALA A 71 7.63 11.05 10.81
CA ALA A 71 8.32 11.01 9.53
C ALA A 71 8.11 9.65 8.84
N GLY A 72 7.92 9.68 7.52
CA GLY A 72 7.75 8.46 6.73
C GLY A 72 6.41 7.76 6.91
N LYS A 73 5.44 8.34 7.62
CA LYS A 73 4.12 7.74 7.83
C LYS A 73 3.02 8.59 7.20
N LYS A 74 1.96 7.94 6.70
CA LYS A 74 0.74 8.59 6.23
C LYS A 74 -0.51 7.86 6.71
N PHE A 75 -1.62 8.58 6.75
CA PHE A 75 -2.93 7.98 6.97
C PHE A 75 -3.43 7.27 5.71
N THR A 76 -4.10 6.14 5.92
CA THR A 76 -4.99 5.52 4.94
C THR A 76 -6.38 6.19 4.97
N ALA A 77 -7.31 5.70 4.15
CA ALA A 77 -8.70 6.14 4.14
C ALA A 77 -9.44 5.88 5.48
N ASP A 78 -9.05 4.85 6.21
CA ASP A 78 -9.62 4.47 7.52
C ASP A 78 -8.79 4.98 8.71
N CYS A 79 -7.87 5.92 8.46
CA CYS A 79 -6.98 6.50 9.48
C CYS A 79 -6.03 5.52 10.16
N SER A 80 -5.82 4.33 9.57
CA SER A 80 -4.67 3.51 9.92
C SER A 80 -3.38 4.18 9.42
N ILE A 81 -2.28 3.94 10.14
CA ILE A 81 -0.98 4.51 9.81
C ILE A 81 -0.20 3.49 8.98
N ILE A 82 0.28 3.92 7.82
CA ILE A 82 1.15 3.10 6.96
C ILE A 82 2.47 3.82 6.66
N ASP A 83 3.50 3.02 6.37
CA ASP A 83 4.77 3.51 5.87
C ASP A 83 4.63 4.10 4.46
N VAL A 84 5.19 5.30 4.27
CA VAL A 84 5.38 5.93 2.97
C VAL A 84 6.63 5.32 2.35
N LYS A 85 6.43 4.75 1.18
CA LYS A 85 7.46 4.11 0.38
C LYS A 85 7.67 4.90 -0.90
N THR A 86 8.92 5.16 -1.25
CA THR A 86 9.28 5.77 -2.54
C THR A 86 9.91 4.72 -3.42
N LEU A 87 9.39 4.54 -4.64
CA LEU A 87 10.01 3.69 -5.65
C LEU A 87 11.38 4.27 -6.00
N VAL A 88 12.42 3.48 -5.80
CA VAL A 88 13.82 3.84 -6.08
C VAL A 88 14.27 3.26 -7.40
N ASP A 89 13.86 2.03 -7.72
CA ASP A 89 14.31 1.33 -8.92
C ASP A 89 13.33 0.23 -9.35
N THR A 90 13.44 -0.18 -10.62
CA THR A 90 12.74 -1.33 -11.18
C THR A 90 13.74 -2.16 -11.98
N VAL A 91 13.94 -3.42 -11.59
CA VAL A 91 14.91 -4.34 -12.19
C VAL A 91 14.19 -5.49 -12.87
N SER A 92 14.48 -5.73 -14.15
CA SER A 92 14.05 -6.95 -14.84
C SER A 92 15.10 -8.04 -14.63
N VAL A 93 14.72 -9.12 -13.94
CA VAL A 93 15.57 -10.26 -13.62
C VAL A 93 15.32 -11.36 -14.65
N PRO A 94 16.22 -11.55 -15.64
CA PRO A 94 16.01 -12.52 -16.70
C PRO A 94 16.15 -13.95 -16.19
N SER A 95 15.37 -14.86 -16.75
CA SER A 95 15.44 -16.29 -16.39
C SER A 95 16.65 -17.02 -16.97
N SER A 96 17.54 -16.33 -17.69
CA SER A 96 18.76 -16.89 -18.31
C SER A 96 19.93 -17.12 -17.34
N GLY A 97 19.77 -16.80 -16.06
CA GLY A 97 20.82 -16.97 -15.04
C GLY A 97 21.87 -15.85 -15.01
N VAL A 98 21.72 -14.84 -15.87
CA VAL A 98 22.53 -13.62 -15.83
C VAL A 98 22.22 -12.85 -14.54
N THR A 99 23.28 -12.43 -13.84
CA THR A 99 23.14 -11.51 -12.71
C THR A 99 22.94 -10.10 -13.23
N VAL A 100 21.85 -9.46 -12.81
CA VAL A 100 21.56 -8.06 -13.08
C VAL A 100 21.70 -7.24 -11.81
N TYR A 101 21.83 -5.92 -11.95
CA TYR A 101 22.02 -5.02 -10.83
C TYR A 101 20.97 -3.93 -10.84
N SER A 102 20.60 -3.44 -9.65
CA SER A 102 19.90 -2.17 -9.54
C SER A 102 20.77 -1.05 -10.14
N SER A 103 20.12 -0.09 -10.78
CA SER A 103 20.72 1.19 -11.18
C SER A 103 20.99 2.08 -9.95
N ALA A 104 20.16 1.97 -8.91
CA ALA A 104 20.33 2.73 -7.67
C ALA A 104 21.31 2.06 -6.71
N VAL A 105 22.15 2.88 -6.06
CA VAL A 105 22.96 2.48 -4.90
C VAL A 105 22.09 2.51 -3.65
N LEU A 106 21.96 1.38 -2.98
CA LEU A 106 21.17 1.25 -1.75
C LEU A 106 22.02 1.71 -0.56
N GLN A 107 21.58 2.77 0.11
CA GLN A 107 22.31 3.42 1.20
C GLN A 107 22.56 2.44 2.35
N SER A 108 23.79 2.45 2.89
CA SER A 108 24.18 1.55 3.97
C SER A 108 23.30 1.75 5.21
N GLY A 109 22.78 0.67 5.77
CA GLY A 109 21.95 0.69 6.98
C GLY A 109 20.49 1.12 6.79
N ILE A 110 20.08 1.47 5.57
CA ILE A 110 18.67 1.79 5.24
C ILE A 110 17.94 0.51 4.84
N THR A 111 16.75 0.28 5.39
CA THR A 111 15.87 -0.81 4.97
C THR A 111 15.12 -0.43 3.69
N TYR A 112 15.05 -1.39 2.78
CA TYR A 112 14.30 -1.30 1.52
C TYR A 112 13.32 -2.46 1.44
N GLU A 113 12.13 -2.19 0.91
CA GLU A 113 11.20 -3.24 0.50
C GLU A 113 11.43 -3.57 -0.98
N MET A 114 11.46 -4.85 -1.29
CA MET A 114 11.47 -5.34 -2.66
C MET A 114 10.12 -5.99 -2.95
N VAL A 115 9.55 -5.69 -4.11
CA VAL A 115 8.32 -6.29 -4.61
C VAL A 115 8.64 -7.00 -5.91
N ALA A 116 8.65 -8.33 -5.89
CA ALA A 116 8.85 -9.15 -7.07
C ALA A 116 7.50 -9.52 -7.68
N ASN A 117 7.34 -9.32 -8.99
CA ASN A 117 6.10 -9.58 -9.72
C ASN A 117 6.35 -10.29 -11.06
N GLY A 118 5.45 -11.23 -11.37
CA GLY A 118 5.36 -11.87 -12.68
C GLY A 118 5.72 -13.35 -12.64
N THR A 119 5.80 -13.94 -13.82
CA THR A 119 6.18 -15.35 -14.01
C THR A 119 7.18 -15.47 -15.15
N TYR A 120 7.93 -16.56 -15.15
CA TYR A 120 8.84 -16.93 -16.23
C TYR A 120 8.72 -18.44 -16.50
N LYS A 121 9.15 -18.89 -17.68
CA LYS A 121 9.23 -20.32 -17.99
C LYS A 121 10.59 -20.88 -17.62
N PHE A 122 10.62 -22.00 -16.91
CA PHE A 122 11.85 -22.76 -16.62
C PHE A 122 11.94 -24.09 -17.37
N VAL A 123 10.85 -24.51 -18.04
CA VAL A 123 10.80 -25.69 -18.90
C VAL A 123 9.54 -25.65 -19.76
N ASN A 124 9.55 -26.31 -20.92
CA ASN A 124 8.42 -26.37 -21.84
C ASN A 124 7.46 -27.54 -21.52
N TRP A 125 6.88 -27.54 -20.32
CA TRP A 125 5.73 -28.40 -20.01
C TRP A 125 4.44 -27.67 -20.41
N THR A 126 3.43 -28.39 -20.91
CA THR A 126 2.22 -27.79 -21.47
C THR A 126 1.52 -26.84 -20.48
N ASP A 127 1.00 -27.40 -19.38
CA ASP A 127 0.21 -26.67 -18.37
C ASP A 127 1.04 -26.35 -17.10
N ALA A 128 2.36 -26.50 -17.17
CA ALA A 128 3.29 -26.35 -16.05
C ALA A 128 4.61 -25.74 -16.55
N GLY A 129 5.67 -25.80 -15.74
CA GLY A 129 6.97 -25.30 -16.19
C GLY A 129 7.10 -23.77 -16.14
N ILE A 130 6.22 -23.13 -15.37
CA ILE A 130 6.31 -21.71 -15.02
C ILE A 130 6.71 -21.55 -13.57
N ALA A 131 7.48 -20.52 -13.28
CA ALA A 131 7.89 -20.15 -11.93
C ALA A 131 7.70 -18.65 -11.71
N ASP A 132 7.58 -18.27 -10.45
CA ASP A 132 7.57 -16.88 -10.00
C ASP A 132 8.72 -16.65 -9.02
N ALA A 133 8.66 -15.60 -8.18
CA ALA A 133 9.76 -15.30 -7.28
C ALA A 133 9.99 -16.36 -6.18
N ARG A 134 9.00 -17.20 -5.86
CA ARG A 134 9.02 -18.16 -4.74
C ARG A 134 8.68 -19.59 -5.15
N CYS A 135 7.71 -19.74 -6.03
CA CYS A 135 7.08 -21.01 -6.35
C CYS A 135 7.24 -21.39 -7.82
N SER A 136 7.04 -22.67 -8.10
CA SER A 136 7.01 -23.19 -9.48
C SER A 136 5.82 -24.11 -9.69
N LEU A 137 5.13 -23.94 -10.81
CA LEU A 137 4.02 -24.79 -11.24
C LEU A 137 4.59 -26.07 -11.85
N ARG A 138 4.33 -27.21 -11.20
CA ARG A 138 4.96 -28.48 -11.52
C ARG A 138 3.94 -29.58 -11.78
N ILE A 139 4.27 -30.48 -12.69
CA ILE A 139 3.53 -31.73 -12.92
C ILE A 139 3.75 -32.73 -11.78
N PRO A 140 2.81 -33.68 -11.55
CA PRO A 140 3.00 -34.75 -10.55
C PRO A 140 4.32 -35.50 -10.73
N GLY A 141 5.00 -35.81 -9.62
CA GLY A 141 6.26 -36.54 -9.60
C GLY A 141 7.51 -35.69 -9.82
N SER A 142 7.39 -34.45 -10.32
CA SER A 142 8.50 -33.49 -10.42
C SER A 142 8.56 -32.65 -9.14
N TYR A 143 9.02 -33.23 -8.03
CA TYR A 143 8.99 -32.61 -6.68
C TYR A 143 7.58 -32.17 -6.22
N ASN A 144 6.54 -32.63 -6.91
CA ASN A 144 5.15 -32.37 -6.62
C ASN A 144 4.48 -33.70 -6.25
N THR A 145 4.10 -33.83 -4.98
CA THR A 145 3.46 -35.03 -4.41
C THR A 145 1.93 -34.92 -4.33
N THR A 146 1.33 -33.83 -4.83
CA THR A 146 -0.11 -33.58 -4.72
C THR A 146 -0.98 -34.47 -5.63
N GLY A 147 -0.37 -35.13 -6.61
CA GLY A 147 -1.08 -35.96 -7.60
C GLY A 147 -1.74 -35.17 -8.73
N ALA A 148 -1.68 -33.83 -8.72
CA ALA A 148 -2.14 -32.95 -9.80
C ALA A 148 -1.08 -31.88 -10.12
N ILE A 149 -1.28 -31.08 -11.17
CA ILE A 149 -0.44 -29.90 -11.41
C ILE A 149 -0.67 -28.90 -10.28
N ALA A 150 0.41 -28.45 -9.63
CA ALA A 150 0.33 -27.55 -8.48
C ALA A 150 1.54 -26.63 -8.38
N TRP A 151 1.33 -25.46 -7.77
CA TRP A 151 2.40 -24.56 -7.37
C TRP A 151 3.12 -25.13 -6.14
N ILE A 152 4.42 -25.32 -6.26
CA ILE A 152 5.27 -25.87 -5.21
C ILE A 152 6.26 -24.80 -4.76
N ASP A 153 6.29 -24.54 -3.46
CA ASP A 153 7.23 -23.64 -2.81
C ASP A 153 8.67 -24.18 -2.97
N GLY A 154 9.59 -23.37 -3.49
CA GLY A 154 10.99 -23.80 -3.61
C GLY A 154 11.66 -24.13 -2.27
N ALA A 155 11.12 -23.63 -1.14
CA ALA A 155 11.59 -23.97 0.20
C ALA A 155 11.41 -25.44 0.57
N VAL A 156 10.47 -26.16 -0.07
CA VAL A 156 10.22 -27.58 0.20
C VAL A 156 11.04 -28.53 -0.68
N PHE A 157 11.86 -28.00 -1.59
CA PHE A 157 12.74 -28.84 -2.41
C PHE A 157 13.86 -29.47 -1.58
N PRO A 158 14.24 -30.72 -1.87
CA PRO A 158 15.19 -31.46 -1.06
C PRO A 158 16.65 -31.04 -1.34
N GLY A 159 17.46 -31.05 -0.27
CA GLY A 159 18.92 -30.97 -0.37
C GLY A 159 19.43 -29.71 -1.07
N SER A 160 20.35 -29.89 -2.02
CA SER A 160 20.95 -28.78 -2.76
C SER A 160 20.00 -28.07 -3.72
N LEU A 161 18.76 -28.56 -3.88
CA LEU A 161 17.74 -27.94 -4.72
C LEU A 161 16.85 -26.97 -3.95
N GLN A 162 17.03 -26.84 -2.63
CA GLN A 162 16.25 -25.90 -1.84
C GLN A 162 16.40 -24.49 -2.42
N TYR A 163 15.27 -23.80 -2.61
CA TYR A 163 15.17 -22.45 -3.19
C TYR A 163 15.58 -22.32 -4.67
N TYR A 164 15.57 -23.43 -5.41
CA TYR A 164 15.66 -23.40 -6.86
C TYR A 164 14.46 -22.70 -7.48
N LEU A 165 14.70 -22.08 -8.63
CA LEU A 165 13.75 -21.33 -9.45
C LEU A 165 13.20 -20.07 -8.78
N GLN A 166 13.89 -19.57 -7.77
CA GLN A 166 13.53 -18.35 -7.06
C GLN A 166 14.44 -17.18 -7.45
N VAL A 167 13.99 -15.96 -7.15
CA VAL A 167 14.80 -14.75 -7.27
C VAL A 167 15.73 -14.63 -6.07
N TRP A 168 17.03 -14.57 -6.32
CA TRP A 168 18.07 -14.39 -5.31
C TRP A 168 18.56 -12.94 -5.32
N VAL A 169 18.99 -12.45 -4.15
CA VAL A 169 19.44 -11.06 -3.96
C VAL A 169 20.80 -11.06 -3.29
N GLY A 170 21.76 -10.31 -3.86
CA GLY A 170 23.12 -10.25 -3.30
C GLY A 170 23.84 -11.60 -3.31
N GLY A 171 23.48 -12.51 -4.21
CA GLY A 171 24.02 -13.87 -4.28
C GLY A 171 23.50 -14.83 -3.21
N ASN A 172 22.51 -14.43 -2.42
CA ASN A 172 21.88 -15.28 -1.40
C ASN A 172 20.38 -15.42 -1.64
N HIS A 173 19.80 -16.50 -1.12
CA HIS A 173 18.36 -16.66 -1.04
C HIS A 173 17.75 -15.59 -0.11
N VAL A 174 16.58 -15.08 -0.47
CA VAL A 174 15.77 -14.21 0.38
C VAL A 174 14.36 -14.78 0.48
N GLU A 175 13.76 -14.68 1.67
CA GLU A 175 12.38 -15.13 1.87
C GLU A 175 11.41 -14.15 1.19
N TRP A 176 10.66 -14.66 0.20
CA TRP A 176 9.62 -13.93 -0.53
C TRP A 176 8.24 -14.27 0.03
N GLY A 177 7.71 -13.47 0.97
CA GLY A 177 6.38 -13.69 1.55
C GLY A 177 6.16 -15.08 2.19
N THR A 178 4.91 -15.55 2.21
CA THR A 178 4.53 -16.88 2.72
C THR A 178 3.58 -17.59 1.74
N GLY A 179 3.85 -18.86 1.41
CA GLY A 179 3.01 -19.62 0.49
C GLY A 179 3.13 -19.18 -0.97
N CYS A 180 2.37 -19.82 -1.86
CA CYS A 180 2.38 -19.52 -3.30
C CYS A 180 1.21 -18.61 -3.69
N GLU A 181 1.52 -17.45 -4.25
CA GLU A 181 0.54 -16.46 -4.71
C GLU A 181 0.12 -16.74 -6.15
N THR A 182 -1.01 -17.43 -6.32
CA THR A 182 -1.43 -17.97 -7.63
C THR A 182 -2.21 -16.99 -8.50
N GLU A 183 -2.68 -15.87 -7.95
CA GLU A 183 -3.48 -14.89 -8.68
C GLU A 183 -2.62 -13.75 -9.22
N THR A 184 -1.76 -13.20 -8.37
CA THR A 184 -0.99 -11.98 -8.69
C THR A 184 0.48 -12.24 -8.94
N HIS A 185 1.01 -13.40 -8.51
CA HIS A 185 2.44 -13.70 -8.51
C HIS A 185 3.29 -12.56 -7.96
N THR A 186 2.83 -11.93 -6.88
CA THR A 186 3.47 -10.78 -6.26
C THR A 186 3.94 -11.14 -4.86
N TYR A 187 5.22 -10.92 -4.60
CA TYR A 187 5.84 -11.24 -3.32
C TYR A 187 6.63 -10.05 -2.81
N THR A 188 6.70 -9.92 -1.49
CA THR A 188 7.50 -8.88 -0.84
C THR A 188 8.63 -9.50 -0.03
N SER A 189 9.75 -8.79 0.02
CA SER A 189 10.87 -9.09 0.93
C SER A 189 11.52 -7.77 1.36
N SER A 190 12.37 -7.81 2.38
CA SER A 190 13.09 -6.64 2.88
C SER A 190 14.58 -6.90 2.92
N ILE A 191 15.37 -5.89 2.54
CA ILE A 191 16.83 -5.93 2.62
C ILE A 191 17.35 -4.65 3.27
N THR A 192 18.51 -4.76 3.94
CA THR A 192 19.26 -3.60 4.39
C THR A 192 20.30 -3.25 3.33
N GLY A 193 20.32 -2.00 2.87
CA GLY A 193 21.29 -1.51 1.91
C GLY A 193 22.71 -1.64 2.45
N ALA A 194 23.65 -1.93 1.55
CA ALA A 194 25.06 -2.15 1.86
C ALA A 194 25.96 -0.95 1.47
N GLY A 195 25.39 0.12 0.93
CA GLY A 195 26.16 1.20 0.28
C GLY A 195 26.59 0.87 -1.16
N THR A 196 26.00 -0.16 -1.76
CA THR A 196 26.27 -0.62 -3.14
C THR A 196 24.96 -0.84 -3.90
N THR A 197 25.04 -1.12 -5.20
CA THR A 197 23.88 -1.65 -5.94
C THR A 197 23.53 -3.06 -5.42
N ALA A 198 22.25 -3.42 -5.51
CA ALA A 198 21.78 -4.78 -5.24
C ALA A 198 21.91 -5.62 -6.51
N SER A 199 22.34 -6.88 -6.37
CA SER A 199 22.38 -7.84 -7.48
C SER A 199 21.20 -8.79 -7.39
N PHE A 200 20.67 -9.20 -8.54
CA PHE A 200 19.53 -10.10 -8.66
C PHE A 200 19.84 -11.20 -9.67
N LYS A 201 19.36 -12.41 -9.40
CA LYS A 201 19.50 -13.56 -10.31
C LYS A 201 18.39 -14.58 -10.04
N ILE A 202 17.88 -15.23 -11.07
CA ILE A 202 17.09 -16.47 -10.93
C ILE A 202 18.03 -17.66 -10.78
N TRP A 203 17.88 -18.42 -9.70
CA TRP A 203 18.73 -19.59 -9.43
C TRP A 203 18.17 -20.85 -10.08
N ASP A 204 18.90 -21.42 -11.04
CA ASP A 204 18.54 -22.62 -11.78
C ASP A 204 19.82 -23.43 -12.07
N ASN A 205 19.70 -24.73 -12.30
CA ASN A 205 20.79 -25.58 -12.79
C ASN A 205 20.74 -25.80 -14.31
N ALA A 206 19.65 -25.45 -14.98
CA ALA A 206 19.52 -25.54 -16.42
C ALA A 206 18.83 -24.28 -16.96
N TYR A 207 19.55 -23.46 -17.72
CA TYR A 207 19.04 -22.17 -18.23
C TYR A 207 18.64 -22.20 -19.71
N GLY A 208 18.91 -23.31 -20.41
CA GLY A 208 18.79 -23.40 -21.87
C GLY A 208 17.36 -23.41 -22.40
N ASP A 209 16.40 -23.77 -21.56
CA ASP A 209 14.96 -23.83 -21.82
C ASP A 209 14.17 -22.73 -21.10
N ASN A 210 14.89 -21.81 -20.46
CA ASN A 210 14.27 -20.71 -19.73
C ASN A 210 13.87 -19.56 -20.66
N SER A 211 12.73 -18.92 -20.39
CA SER A 211 12.32 -17.69 -21.08
C SER A 211 11.52 -16.76 -20.17
N GLY A 212 11.53 -15.46 -20.48
CA GLY A 212 10.87 -14.42 -19.68
C GLY A 212 11.75 -13.81 -18.59
N SER A 213 11.11 -13.13 -17.65
CA SER A 213 11.78 -12.40 -16.56
C SER A 213 10.81 -12.13 -15.41
N ILE A 214 11.35 -11.88 -14.22
CA ILE A 214 10.61 -11.33 -13.09
C ILE A 214 10.93 -9.84 -12.97
N GLU A 215 9.93 -8.99 -12.73
CA GLU A 215 10.14 -7.59 -12.40
C GLU A 215 10.32 -7.45 -10.88
N VAL A 216 11.37 -6.77 -10.42
CA VAL A 216 11.60 -6.45 -9.01
C VAL A 216 11.60 -4.93 -8.84
N LYS A 217 10.63 -4.41 -8.10
CA LYS A 217 10.58 -3.01 -7.69
C LYS A 217 11.24 -2.84 -6.33
N ILE A 218 12.06 -1.81 -6.17
CA ILE A 218 12.75 -1.50 -4.92
C ILE A 218 12.19 -0.21 -4.37
N TYR A 219 11.70 -0.26 -3.13
CA TYR A 219 11.13 0.86 -2.42
C TYR A 219 11.97 1.22 -1.20
N LYS A 220 12.24 2.51 -1.01
CA LYS A 220 12.84 3.04 0.21
C LYS A 220 11.73 3.43 1.18
N TYR A 221 11.88 3.04 2.45
CA TYR A 221 11.09 3.60 3.54
C TYR A 221 11.57 5.03 3.83
N ASN A 222 10.63 5.98 3.81
CA ASN A 222 10.92 7.39 4.10
C ASN A 222 11.01 7.68 5.60
#